data_AF-A0A383TH47-F1
#
_entry.id   AF-A0A383TH47-F1
#
_cell.length_a   1.000
_cell.length_b   1.000
_cell.length_c   1.000
_cell.angle_alpha   90.00
_cell.angle_beta   90.00
_cell.angle_gamma   90.00
#
_symmetry.space_group_name_H-M   'P 1'
#
loop_
_entity.id
_entity.type
_entity.pdbx_description
1 polymer ?
#
loop_
_entity_poly.entity_id
_entity_poly.type
_entity_poly.pdbx_seq_one_letter_code
_entity_poly.pdbx_strand_id
1 'polypeptide(L)'
;MNNLNEKLKQLRIDGKFTQQQIADHLFVSRQAVSNWENGKNIPDLSTIILLSKFYDMSLDTLLKGEKEVIKRKKFLVKINFIDVLLITS
;
A
#
# COMPACT_ATOMS: atom_id res chain seq x y z
N MET A 1 -10.06 6.03 5.20
CA MET A 1 -9.22 5.25 4.26
C MET A 1 -8.02 6.12 3.97
N ASN A 2 -6.85 5.84 4.56
CA ASN A 2 -5.63 6.60 4.25
C ASN A 2 -4.96 5.96 3.03
N ASN A 3 -5.09 6.59 1.87
CA ASN A 3 -4.41 6.16 0.66
C ASN A 3 -2.91 6.48 0.74
N LEU A 4 -2.07 5.79 -0.07
CA LEU A 4 -0.61 5.96 -0.02
C LEU A 4 -0.16 7.43 -0.11
N ASN A 5 -0.81 8.23 -0.97
CA ASN A 5 -0.53 9.65 -1.12
C ASN A 5 -0.73 10.46 0.18
N GLU A 6 -1.84 10.24 0.88
CA GLU A 6 -2.15 10.91 2.15
C GLU A 6 -1.15 10.50 3.23
N LYS A 7 -0.80 9.22 3.24
CA LYS A 7 0.19 8.68 4.17
C LYS A 7 1.59 9.24 3.96
N LEU A 8 2.04 9.37 2.72
CA LEU A 8 3.32 10.01 2.40
C LEU A 8 3.34 11.47 2.90
N LYS A 9 2.25 12.19 2.68
CA LYS A 9 2.10 13.57 3.17
C LYS A 9 2.11 13.64 4.70
N GLN A 10 1.43 12.71 5.36
CA GLN A 10 1.38 12.63 6.82
C GLN A 10 2.76 12.34 7.41
N LEU A 11 3.45 11.30 6.91
CA LEU A 11 4.81 10.95 7.34
C LEU A 11 5.78 12.13 7.18
N ARG A 12 5.66 12.87 6.07
CA ARG A 12 6.46 14.08 5.85
C ARG A 12 6.18 15.14 6.92
N ILE A 13 4.91 15.42 7.21
CA ILE A 13 4.50 16.44 8.19
C ILE A 13 4.94 16.04 9.60
N ASP A 14 4.74 14.79 9.99
CA ASP A 14 5.12 14.25 11.30
C ASP A 14 6.64 14.26 11.49
N GLY A 15 7.38 13.94 10.43
CA GLY A 15 8.84 14.07 10.37
C GLY A 15 9.34 15.51 10.24
N LYS A 16 8.45 16.51 10.15
CA LYS A 16 8.78 17.94 9.96
C LYS A 16 9.66 18.22 8.74
N PHE A 17 9.52 17.43 7.68
CA PHE A 17 10.26 17.61 6.45
C PHE A 17 9.47 18.48 5.46
N THR A 18 10.20 19.27 4.68
CA THR A 18 9.68 19.92 3.47
C THR A 18 9.66 18.93 2.31
N GLN A 19 8.83 19.19 1.30
CA GLN A 19 8.84 18.37 0.07
C GLN A 19 10.20 18.41 -0.63
N GLN A 20 10.94 19.52 -0.51
CA GLN A 20 12.28 19.66 -1.08
C GLN A 20 13.28 18.73 -0.39
N GLN A 21 13.27 18.68 0.96
CA GLN A 21 14.18 17.80 1.70
C GLN A 21 13.99 16.32 1.37
N ILE A 22 12.76 15.88 1.19
CA ILE A 22 12.48 14.50 0.73
C ILE A 22 12.99 14.31 -0.70
N ALA A 23 12.72 15.28 -1.59
CA ALA A 23 13.15 15.20 -2.98
C ALA A 23 14.68 15.09 -3.10
N ASP A 24 15.40 15.89 -2.31
CA ASP A 24 16.86 15.89 -2.25
C ASP A 24 17.40 14.54 -1.76
N HIS A 25 16.78 13.96 -0.73
CA HIS A 25 17.20 12.65 -0.20
C HIS A 25 16.94 11.49 -1.17
N LEU A 26 15.86 11.58 -1.95
CA LEU A 26 15.45 10.53 -2.89
C LEU A 26 16.01 10.76 -4.31
N PHE A 27 16.77 11.84 -4.53
CA PHE A 27 17.30 12.24 -5.84
C PHE A 27 16.20 12.41 -6.91
N VAL A 28 15.08 13.02 -6.53
CA VAL A 28 13.95 13.33 -7.42
C VAL A 28 13.64 14.83 -7.42
N SER A 29 12.71 15.26 -8.27
CA SER A 29 12.25 16.65 -8.22
C SER A 29 11.24 16.86 -7.08
N ARG A 30 11.22 18.07 -6.50
CA ARG A 30 10.17 18.49 -5.56
C ARG A 30 8.76 18.29 -6.13
N GLN A 31 8.60 18.50 -7.44
CA GLN A 31 7.34 18.30 -8.13
C GLN A 31 6.90 16.83 -8.11
N ALA A 32 7.83 15.88 -8.18
CA ALA A 32 7.52 14.46 -8.05
C ALA A 32 6.92 14.16 -6.67
N VAL A 33 7.57 14.61 -5.59
CA VAL A 33 7.05 14.47 -4.22
C VAL A 33 5.67 15.11 -4.07
N SER A 34 5.48 16.32 -4.60
CA SER A 34 4.18 16.99 -4.61
C SER A 34 3.12 16.19 -5.39
N ASN A 35 3.47 15.61 -6.54
CA ASN A 35 2.53 14.82 -7.33
C ASN A 35 2.10 13.55 -6.59
N TRP A 36 3.04 12.88 -5.90
CA TRP A 36 2.73 11.72 -5.07
C TRP A 36 1.80 12.06 -3.92
N GLU A 37 2.09 13.13 -3.16
CA GLU A 37 1.27 13.54 -2.01
C GLU A 37 -0.15 13.98 -2.41
N ASN A 38 -0.33 14.49 -3.62
CA ASN A 38 -1.62 14.89 -4.16
C ASN A 38 -2.29 13.80 -5.02
N GLY A 39 -1.72 12.59 -5.07
CA GLY A 39 -2.32 11.45 -5.79
C GLY A 39 -2.34 11.58 -7.32
N LYS A 40 -1.52 12.47 -7.91
CA LYS A 40 -1.45 12.64 -9.38
C LYS A 40 -0.73 11.47 -10.06
N ASN A 41 0.27 10.91 -9.39
CA ASN A 41 0.98 9.70 -9.80
C ASN A 41 1.52 8.97 -8.55
N ILE A 42 2.08 7.77 -8.76
CA ILE A 42 2.61 6.92 -7.68
C ILE A 42 4.13 6.83 -7.86
N PRO A 43 4.93 6.79 -6.77
CA PRO A 43 6.35 6.52 -6.88
C PRO A 43 6.61 5.12 -7.45
N ASP A 44 7.68 4.94 -8.21
CA ASP A 44 8.09 3.60 -8.65
C ASP A 44 8.58 2.73 -7.48
N LEU A 45 8.76 1.43 -7.74
CA LEU A 45 9.19 0.48 -6.71
C LEU A 45 10.52 0.85 -6.05
N SER A 46 11.48 1.36 -6.84
CA SER A 46 12.79 1.75 -6.31
C SER A 46 12.66 2.93 -5.34
N THR A 47 11.82 3.90 -5.68
CA THR A 47 11.49 5.05 -4.85
C THR A 47 10.73 4.64 -3.59
N ILE A 48 9.81 3.69 -3.69
CA ILE A 48 9.08 3.15 -2.52
C ILE A 48 10.07 2.49 -1.54
N ILE A 49 11.08 1.77 -2.02
CA ILE A 49 12.14 1.18 -1.18
C ILE A 49 12.96 2.27 -0.51
N LEU A 50 13.28 3.35 -1.22
CA LEU A 50 14.01 4.48 -0.62
C LEU A 50 13.17 5.20 0.44
N LEU A 51 11.87 5.43 0.17
CA LEU A 51 10.93 6.00 1.14
C LEU A 51 10.82 5.14 2.40
N SER A 52 10.76 3.81 2.25
CA SER A 52 10.68 2.90 3.40
C SER A 52 11.94 2.99 4.27
N LYS A 53 13.11 3.14 3.66
CA LYS A 53 14.38 3.37 4.38
C LYS A 53 14.42 4.75 5.03
N PHE A 54 14.00 5.80 4.32
CA PHE A 54 13.99 7.17 4.82
C PHE A 54 13.12 7.33 6.07
N TYR A 55 11.96 6.69 6.10
CA TYR A 55 11.03 6.72 7.23
C TYR A 55 11.23 5.58 8.24
N ASP A 56 12.28 4.78 8.10
CA ASP A 56 12.58 3.61 8.94
C ASP A 56 11.37 2.68 9.16
N MET A 57 10.77 2.24 8.06
CA MET A 57 9.57 1.41 8.09
C MET A 57 9.61 0.29 7.05
N SER A 58 8.89 -0.80 7.32
CA SER A 58 8.73 -1.89 6.34
C SER A 58 7.87 -1.46 5.15
N LEU A 59 8.07 -2.08 3.98
CA LEU A 59 7.25 -1.87 2.79
C LEU A 59 5.78 -2.20 3.06
N ASP A 60 5.51 -3.30 3.78
CA ASP A 60 4.18 -3.65 4.25
C ASP A 60 3.55 -2.53 5.05
N THR A 61 4.29 -1.98 6.02
CA THR A 61 3.80 -0.87 6.85
C THR A 61 3.57 0.35 5.99
N LEU A 62 4.44 0.69 5.04
CA LEU A 62 4.30 1.86 4.16
C LEU A 62 3.05 1.72 3.26
N LEU A 63 2.88 0.58 2.61
CA LEU A 63 1.86 0.37 1.59
C LEU A 63 0.48 -0.05 2.13
N LYS A 64 0.41 -0.66 3.32
CA LYS A 64 -0.88 -1.02 3.92
C LYS A 64 -1.66 0.25 4.29
N GLY A 65 -2.79 0.45 3.61
CA GLY A 65 -3.88 1.28 4.11
C GLY A 65 -4.52 0.62 5.34
N GLU A 66 -5.23 1.39 6.16
CA GLU A 66 -5.98 0.85 7.30
C GLU A 66 -6.97 -0.22 6.83
N LYS A 67 -6.60 -1.49 7.01
CA LYS A 67 -7.41 -2.70 6.88
C LYS A 67 -8.34 -2.73 5.66
N GLU A 68 -7.77 -2.94 4.47
CA GLU A 68 -8.47 -3.78 3.50
C GLU A 68 -8.48 -5.20 4.10
N VAL A 69 -9.53 -5.48 4.89
CA VAL A 69 -9.86 -6.85 5.25
C VAL A 69 -10.11 -7.53 3.92
N ILE A 70 -9.14 -8.32 3.44
CA ILE A 70 -9.35 -9.20 2.30
C ILE A 70 -10.57 -10.03 2.67
N LYS A 71 -11.74 -9.67 2.13
CA LYS A 71 -12.94 -10.50 2.21
C LYS A 71 -12.59 -11.72 1.37
N ARG A 72 -11.98 -12.73 2.00
CA ARG A 72 -11.89 -14.06 1.40
C ARG A 72 -13.33 -14.43 1.08
N LYS A 73 -13.71 -14.38 -0.20
CA LYS A 73 -14.92 -15.04 -0.66
C LYS A 73 -14.70 -16.51 -0.34
N LYS A 74 -15.30 -16.98 0.76
CA LYS A 74 -15.43 -18.42 1.02
C LYS A 74 -16.23 -18.97 -0.16
N PHE A 75 -15.55 -19.64 -1.07
CA PHE A 75 -16.23 -20.47 -2.05
C PHE A 75 -16.75 -21.68 -1.27
N LEU A 76 -17.99 -21.59 -0.78
CA LEU A 76 -18.66 -22.72 -0.17
C LEU A 76 -19.01 -23.67 -1.32
N VAL A 77 -18.22 -24.73 -1.49
CA VAL A 77 -18.64 -25.87 -2.32
C VAL A 77 -19.82 -26.51 -1.57
N LYS A 78 -21.04 -26.30 -2.07
CA LYS A 78 -22.19 -27.07 -1.61
C LYS A 78 -22.05 -28.48 -2.17
N ILE A 79 -21.42 -29.38 -1.42
CA ILE A 79 -21.52 -30.82 -1.72
C ILE A 79 -22.94 -31.24 -1.33
N ASN A 80 -23.72 -31.73 -2.29
CA ASN A 80 -25.00 -32.33 -2.00
C ASN A 80 -24.74 -33.75 -1.47
N PHE A 81 -25.28 -34.09 -0.30
CA PHE A 81 -25.08 -35.42 0.30
C PHE A 81 -25.57 -36.56 -0.62
N ILE A 82 -26.49 -36.25 -1.53
CA ILE A 82 -27.04 -37.18 -2.53
C ILE A 82 -25.97 -37.60 -3.56
N ASP A 83 -25.02 -36.73 -3.89
CA ASP A 83 -24.00 -37.02 -4.91
C ASP A 83 -22.98 -38.06 -4.43
N VAL A 84 -22.78 -38.20 -3.11
CA VAL A 84 -21.85 -39.15 -2.50
C VAL A 84 -22.42 -40.57 -2.46
N LEU A 85 -23.74 -40.71 -2.36
CA LEU A 85 -24.41 -42.01 -2.21
C LEU A 85 -24.46 -42.81 -3.52
N LEU A 86 -24.35 -42.14 -4.68
CA LEU A 86 -24.40 -42.77 -6.00
C LEU A 86 -23.07 -43.38 -6.46
N ILE A 87 -21.97 -43.11 -5.76
CA ILE A 87 -20.60 -43.53 -6.16
C ILE A 87 -20.13 -44.79 -5.42
N THR A 88 -20.92 -45.31 -4.48
CA THR A 88 -20.57 -46.48 -3.65
C THR A 88 -21.51 -47.68 -3.88
N SER A 89 -22.22 -47.73 -5.00
CA SER A 89 -23.01 -48.90 -5.45
C SER A 89 -22.26 -49.68 -6.52
#